data_AF-A0A101H5D9-F1
#
_entry.id   AF-A0A101H5D9-F1
#
_cell.length_a   1.000
_cell.length_b   1.000
_cell.length_c   1.000
_cell.angle_alpha   90.00
_cell.angle_beta   90.00
_cell.angle_gamma   90.00
#
_symmetry.space_group_name_H-M   'P 1'
#
loop_
_entity.id
_entity.type
_entity.pdbx_description
1 polymer ?
#
loop_
_entity_poly.entity_id
_entity_poly.type
_entity_poly.pdbx_seq_one_letter_code
_entity_poly.pdbx_strand_id
1 'polypeptide(L)'
;MIEAGSTPGYNPKDSILIIGICSRTKDSNPGEPGYPPNCGIARFLSEGKSEFLRLKRNELKHDLKDILWGKTKFVSELAMNRSLVDGPDFAGDEEGRYLPALQRYQGKFYFQGLGGPMEATKAVYGSGHHFLILSGLYGLVTPDEPLQLYTCPVEIESVEVQTFWRRIDALTRILVEYIQKAGIRRVFDLTARSIYRDLINWEMVREQTRVEVLHCFSEEAAGDAALGDYGRFAREYLFPKTEDELLRIAPGTPFVTDNGTFFLSRVPVPPDGYPHEPLIVLPEGESDEDIRKMKDFINYKLDEFELNLIRYLKKKEKQHPDLIYALDADRRKKAEITRKDYLQKHPMEKKANLPLTDFLEYGDYRTLIEKRWSLFRDDFGKQAAFTDNFERLRNLRNNIRHCNPVRPSEMRTGEGALLWFEDIIGWP
;
A
#
# COMPACT_ATOMS: atom_id res chain seq x y z
N MET A 1 -7.37 -41.24 -7.15
CA MET A 1 -7.53 -41.04 -8.60
C MET A 1 -7.79 -39.57 -8.81
N ILE A 2 -6.83 -38.84 -9.35
CA ILE A 2 -7.00 -37.44 -9.78
C ILE A 2 -7.31 -37.51 -11.27
N GLU A 3 -8.43 -36.94 -11.69
CA GLU A 3 -8.81 -36.89 -13.11
C GLU A 3 -7.73 -36.16 -13.92
N ALA A 4 -7.23 -36.83 -14.95
CA ALA A 4 -6.37 -36.24 -15.96
C ALA A 4 -7.19 -35.18 -16.72
N GLY A 5 -6.97 -33.91 -16.38
CA GLY A 5 -7.68 -32.78 -16.98
C GLY A 5 -8.00 -31.63 -16.03
N SER A 6 -7.84 -31.80 -14.70
CA SER A 6 -7.97 -30.66 -13.78
C SER A 6 -6.71 -29.80 -13.80
N THR A 7 -6.82 -28.56 -14.24
CA THR A 7 -5.79 -27.54 -13.99
C THR A 7 -5.59 -27.49 -12.47
N PRO A 8 -4.37 -27.69 -11.95
CA PRO A 8 -4.17 -27.68 -10.50
C PRO A 8 -4.62 -26.33 -9.95
N GLY A 9 -5.50 -26.30 -8.95
CA GLY A 9 -5.92 -25.06 -8.31
C GLY A 9 -4.77 -24.44 -7.49
N TYR A 10 -4.80 -23.12 -7.29
CA TYR A 10 -3.83 -22.45 -6.42
C TYR A 10 -3.99 -22.92 -4.97
N ASN A 11 -2.98 -23.62 -4.48
CA ASN A 11 -2.96 -24.25 -3.15
C ASN A 11 -1.52 -24.26 -2.57
N PRO A 12 -0.98 -23.09 -2.22
CA PRO A 12 0.35 -22.97 -1.65
C PRO A 12 0.42 -23.62 -0.26
N LYS A 13 1.60 -24.13 0.10
CA LYS A 13 1.85 -24.86 1.35
C LYS A 13 3.16 -24.47 2.04
N ASP A 14 4.06 -23.83 1.31
CA ASP A 14 5.41 -23.51 1.79
C ASP A 14 5.39 -22.22 2.63
N SER A 15 6.41 -22.01 3.46
CA SER A 15 6.53 -20.78 4.26
C SER A 15 7.11 -19.58 3.49
N ILE A 16 7.08 -19.64 2.16
CA ILE A 16 7.57 -18.57 1.28
C ILE A 16 6.40 -17.77 0.73
N LEU A 17 6.51 -16.43 0.81
CA LEU A 17 5.60 -15.50 0.19
C LEU A 17 6.34 -14.62 -0.81
N ILE A 18 5.84 -14.54 -2.04
CA ILE A 18 6.28 -13.61 -3.06
C ILE A 18 5.17 -12.56 -3.22
N ILE A 19 5.53 -11.28 -3.30
CA ILE A 19 4.57 -10.17 -3.45
C ILE A 19 4.88 -9.42 -4.73
N GLY A 20 3.89 -9.34 -5.62
CA GLY A 20 3.92 -8.49 -6.81
C GLY A 20 2.90 -7.35 -6.72
N ILE A 21 2.75 -6.59 -7.79
CA ILE A 21 1.77 -5.50 -7.90
C ILE A 21 0.75 -5.79 -8.99
N CYS A 22 -0.43 -5.19 -8.87
CA CYS A 22 -1.47 -5.27 -9.87
C CYS A 22 -1.06 -4.58 -11.17
N SER A 23 -1.85 -4.76 -12.22
CA SER A 23 -1.62 -4.12 -13.51
C SER A 23 -2.74 -3.18 -13.89
N ARG A 24 -2.38 -2.00 -14.41
CA ARG A 24 -3.31 -1.12 -15.12
C ARG A 24 -3.83 -1.77 -16.40
N THR A 25 -2.96 -2.43 -17.16
CA THR A 25 -3.32 -3.22 -18.33
C THR A 25 -3.99 -4.52 -17.89
N LYS A 26 -5.24 -4.71 -18.29
CA LYS A 26 -6.05 -5.87 -17.90
C LYS A 26 -6.72 -6.49 -19.11
N ASP A 27 -7.01 -7.79 -18.99
CA ASP A 27 -7.95 -8.45 -19.89
C ASP A 27 -9.32 -7.78 -19.77
N SER A 28 -9.85 -7.28 -20.89
CA SER A 28 -11.15 -6.61 -20.95
C SER A 28 -12.33 -7.58 -21.05
N ASN A 29 -12.10 -8.88 -21.21
CA ASN A 29 -13.16 -9.87 -21.18
C ASN A 29 -13.87 -9.79 -19.82
N PRO A 30 -15.20 -9.57 -19.76
CA PRO A 30 -15.91 -9.46 -18.49
C PRO A 30 -15.68 -10.69 -17.60
N GLY A 31 -15.52 -11.88 -18.22
CA GLY A 31 -15.40 -13.15 -17.52
C GLY A 31 -16.75 -13.76 -17.19
N GLU A 32 -16.74 -14.67 -16.23
CA GLU A 32 -17.91 -15.49 -15.89
C GLU A 32 -18.71 -14.88 -14.73
N PRO A 33 -20.03 -15.08 -14.69
CA PRO A 33 -20.83 -14.65 -13.55
C PRO A 33 -20.54 -15.54 -12.34
N GLY A 34 -20.79 -14.99 -11.16
CA GLY A 34 -20.68 -15.72 -9.90
C GLY A 34 -19.31 -15.59 -9.23
N TYR A 35 -19.36 -15.55 -7.90
CA TYR A 35 -18.19 -15.43 -7.04
C TYR A 35 -18.18 -16.64 -6.08
N PRO A 36 -17.25 -17.60 -6.25
CA PRO A 36 -17.27 -18.82 -5.45
C PRO A 36 -17.14 -18.51 -3.95
N PRO A 37 -17.95 -19.16 -3.08
CA PRO A 37 -17.78 -19.03 -1.64
C PRO A 37 -16.41 -19.60 -1.25
N ASN A 38 -15.72 -18.94 -0.31
CA ASN A 38 -14.38 -19.35 0.15
C ASN A 38 -13.31 -19.43 -0.94
N CYS A 39 -13.30 -18.47 -1.88
CA CYS A 39 -12.21 -18.31 -2.84
C CYS A 39 -11.21 -17.22 -2.41
N GLY A 40 -10.13 -17.08 -3.17
CA GLY A 40 -9.23 -15.95 -3.03
C GLY A 40 -8.42 -15.94 -1.74
N ILE A 41 -8.04 -14.73 -1.32
CA ILE A 41 -7.33 -14.47 -0.06
C ILE A 41 -8.13 -14.83 1.20
N ALA A 42 -9.47 -14.86 1.11
CA ALA A 42 -10.35 -15.15 2.24
C ALA A 42 -10.04 -16.49 2.93
N ARG A 43 -9.60 -17.50 2.16
CA ARG A 43 -9.18 -18.82 2.67
C ARG A 43 -8.04 -18.73 3.70
N PHE A 44 -7.18 -17.72 3.54
CA PHE A 44 -5.98 -17.52 4.34
C PHE A 44 -6.17 -16.49 5.46
N LEU A 45 -7.39 -16.03 5.70
CA LEU A 45 -7.73 -15.05 6.74
C LEU A 45 -8.76 -15.63 7.72
N SER A 46 -8.89 -15.05 8.91
CA SER A 46 -10.08 -15.29 9.74
C SER A 46 -11.31 -14.71 9.07
N GLU A 47 -12.49 -15.20 9.46
CA GLU A 47 -13.78 -14.67 8.97
C GLU A 47 -13.87 -13.16 9.17
N GLY A 48 -13.54 -12.68 10.38
CA GLY A 48 -13.54 -11.25 10.68
C GLY A 48 -12.58 -10.45 9.80
N LYS A 49 -11.37 -10.94 9.54
CA LYS A 49 -10.42 -10.21 8.68
C LYS A 49 -10.80 -10.25 7.21
N SER A 50 -11.40 -11.35 6.77
CA SER A 50 -11.96 -11.46 5.43
C SER A 50 -13.14 -10.51 5.23
N GLU A 51 -14.03 -10.39 6.23
CA GLU A 51 -15.13 -9.42 6.25
C GLU A 51 -14.60 -7.98 6.25
N PHE A 52 -13.60 -7.69 7.10
CA PHE A 52 -12.94 -6.38 7.12
C PHE A 52 -12.41 -5.98 5.75
N LEU A 53 -11.67 -6.88 5.07
CA LEU A 53 -11.16 -6.62 3.73
C LEU A 53 -12.28 -6.34 2.72
N ARG A 54 -13.37 -7.14 2.71
CA ARG A 54 -14.50 -6.90 1.80
C ARG A 54 -15.18 -5.54 2.05
N LEU A 55 -15.37 -5.16 3.32
CA LEU A 55 -15.94 -3.85 3.67
C LEU A 55 -15.02 -2.71 3.23
N LYS A 56 -13.69 -2.84 3.43
CA LYS A 56 -12.73 -1.84 2.92
C LYS A 56 -12.76 -1.75 1.39
N ARG A 57 -12.89 -2.87 0.68
CA ARG A 57 -13.06 -2.85 -0.77
C ARG A 57 -14.35 -2.12 -1.18
N ASN A 58 -15.45 -2.37 -0.46
CA ASN A 58 -16.73 -1.70 -0.69
C ASN A 58 -16.63 -0.18 -0.50
N GLU A 59 -16.03 0.25 0.62
CA GLU A 59 -15.81 1.68 0.90
C GLU A 59 -15.00 2.34 -0.23
N LEU A 60 -13.86 1.76 -0.59
CA LEU A 60 -13.02 2.33 -1.63
C LEU A 60 -13.71 2.36 -3.00
N LYS A 61 -14.50 1.33 -3.34
CA LYS A 61 -15.34 1.33 -4.55
C LYS A 61 -16.28 2.54 -4.56
N HIS A 62 -16.91 2.84 -3.43
CA HIS A 62 -17.83 3.97 -3.31
C HIS A 62 -17.11 5.32 -3.32
N ASP A 63 -15.89 5.37 -2.78
CA ASP A 63 -15.04 6.57 -2.77
C ASP A 63 -14.45 6.86 -4.16
N LEU A 64 -14.48 5.93 -5.14
CA LEU A 64 -13.99 6.19 -6.50
C LEU A 64 -14.66 7.38 -7.20
N LYS A 65 -15.87 7.76 -6.77
CA LYS A 65 -16.60 8.93 -7.27
C LYS A 65 -16.06 10.26 -6.74
N ASP A 66 -15.25 10.21 -5.69
CA ASP A 66 -14.65 11.36 -5.02
C ASP A 66 -13.14 11.45 -5.29
N ILE A 67 -12.54 10.42 -5.89
CA ILE A 67 -11.13 10.36 -6.28
C ILE A 67 -10.99 10.81 -7.73
N LEU A 68 -10.14 11.81 -7.97
CA LEU A 68 -9.87 12.32 -9.32
C LEU A 68 -8.70 11.59 -9.97
N TRP A 69 -8.83 11.29 -11.27
CA TRP A 69 -7.74 10.82 -12.10
C TRP A 69 -7.33 11.91 -13.09
N GLY A 70 -6.07 12.35 -13.01
CA GLY A 70 -5.56 13.46 -13.81
C GLY A 70 -6.43 14.73 -13.72
N LYS A 71 -7.18 14.88 -12.61
CA LYS A 71 -8.13 15.98 -12.30
C LYS A 71 -9.11 16.36 -13.41
N THR A 72 -9.37 15.45 -14.35
CA THR A 72 -10.31 15.65 -15.46
C THR A 72 -11.51 14.74 -15.38
N LYS A 73 -11.40 13.60 -14.69
CA LYS A 73 -12.46 12.61 -14.51
C LYS A 73 -12.36 11.99 -13.13
N PHE A 74 -13.48 11.62 -12.54
CA PHE A 74 -13.46 10.77 -11.36
C PHE A 74 -13.02 9.35 -11.74
N VAL A 75 -12.37 8.65 -10.82
CA VAL A 75 -11.94 7.26 -11.06
C VAL A 75 -13.15 6.40 -11.40
N SER A 76 -14.30 6.62 -10.79
CA SER A 76 -15.57 5.93 -11.10
C SER A 76 -16.02 6.07 -12.57
N GLU A 77 -15.65 7.16 -13.25
CA GLU A 77 -16.08 7.46 -14.63
C GLU A 77 -15.18 6.81 -15.69
N LEU A 78 -14.04 6.24 -15.28
CA LEU A 78 -13.11 5.56 -16.17
C LEU A 78 -13.79 4.35 -16.80
N ALA A 79 -13.48 4.08 -18.07
CA ALA A 79 -14.21 3.10 -18.88
C ALA A 79 -14.26 1.69 -18.24
N MET A 80 -13.17 1.25 -17.60
CA MET A 80 -13.09 -0.04 -16.91
C MET A 80 -13.97 -0.14 -15.66
N ASN A 81 -14.44 0.97 -15.09
CA ASN A 81 -15.22 1.00 -13.85
C ASN A 81 -16.72 1.09 -14.08
N ARG A 82 -17.18 1.32 -15.33
CA ARG A 82 -18.61 1.52 -15.64
C ARG A 82 -19.49 0.32 -15.35
N SER A 83 -18.91 -0.87 -15.29
CA SER A 83 -19.60 -2.13 -15.02
C SER A 83 -19.24 -2.73 -13.66
N LEU A 84 -18.59 -1.96 -12.78
CA LEU A 84 -18.38 -2.38 -11.40
C LEU A 84 -19.71 -2.37 -10.64
N VAL A 85 -20.05 -3.51 -10.06
CA VAL A 85 -21.27 -3.69 -9.26
C VAL A 85 -20.93 -4.05 -7.82
N ASP A 86 -21.86 -3.85 -6.88
CA ASP A 86 -21.72 -4.30 -5.50
C ASP A 86 -21.91 -5.81 -5.39
N GLY A 87 -20.95 -6.55 -5.93
CA GLY A 87 -20.93 -8.01 -5.86
C GLY A 87 -20.39 -8.55 -4.52
N PRO A 88 -20.33 -9.89 -4.37
CA PRO A 88 -19.84 -10.52 -3.15
C PRO A 88 -18.40 -10.14 -2.75
N ASP A 89 -17.56 -9.75 -3.72
CA ASP A 89 -16.21 -9.24 -3.49
C ASP A 89 -16.17 -7.87 -2.78
N PHE A 90 -17.29 -7.13 -2.87
CA PHE A 90 -17.55 -5.85 -2.22
C PHE A 90 -18.64 -5.96 -1.14
N ALA A 91 -18.84 -7.14 -0.54
CA ALA A 91 -19.86 -7.37 0.49
C ALA A 91 -21.31 -7.04 0.07
N GLY A 92 -21.60 -7.00 -1.23
CA GLY A 92 -22.96 -6.90 -1.77
C GLY A 92 -23.44 -8.22 -2.39
N ASP A 93 -24.56 -8.15 -3.08
CA ASP A 93 -25.28 -9.30 -3.65
C ASP A 93 -25.53 -9.18 -5.17
N GLU A 94 -24.99 -8.14 -5.82
CA GLU A 94 -25.14 -7.96 -7.27
C GLU A 94 -24.34 -9.02 -8.07
N GLU A 95 -24.89 -9.44 -9.21
CA GLU A 95 -24.25 -10.40 -10.10
C GLU A 95 -23.12 -9.75 -10.91
N GLY A 96 -21.92 -9.74 -10.34
CA GLY A 96 -20.69 -9.32 -11.02
C GLY A 96 -20.16 -10.35 -12.04
N ARG A 97 -19.21 -9.90 -12.86
CA ARG A 97 -18.47 -10.72 -13.83
C ARG A 97 -16.99 -10.75 -13.49
N TYR A 98 -16.39 -11.93 -13.47
CA TYR A 98 -15.07 -12.12 -12.86
C TYR A 98 -14.09 -12.90 -13.73
N LEU A 99 -12.82 -12.56 -13.61
CA LEU A 99 -11.69 -13.38 -14.04
C LEU A 99 -10.71 -13.55 -12.87
N PRO A 100 -10.03 -14.71 -12.74
CA PRO A 100 -8.93 -14.86 -11.79
C PRO A 100 -7.89 -13.75 -11.94
N ALA A 101 -7.34 -13.24 -10.84
CA ALA A 101 -6.39 -12.14 -10.82
C ALA A 101 -5.21 -12.36 -11.79
N LEU A 102 -4.64 -13.58 -11.82
CA LEU A 102 -3.50 -13.94 -12.67
C LEU A 102 -3.84 -13.93 -14.17
N GLN A 103 -5.11 -14.15 -14.52
CA GLN A 103 -5.62 -14.02 -15.88
C GLN A 103 -5.99 -12.56 -16.20
N ARG A 104 -6.56 -11.84 -15.22
CA ARG A 104 -7.02 -10.46 -15.37
C ARG A 104 -5.86 -9.50 -15.65
N TYR A 105 -4.72 -9.64 -14.96
CA TYR A 105 -3.61 -8.71 -15.09
C TYR A 105 -2.69 -9.06 -16.28
N GLN A 106 -2.43 -8.09 -17.16
CA GLN A 106 -1.69 -8.29 -18.42
C GLN A 106 -0.51 -7.31 -18.62
N GLY A 107 -0.07 -6.62 -17.56
CA GLY A 107 1.02 -5.65 -17.62
C GLY A 107 2.40 -6.28 -17.73
N LYS A 108 3.44 -5.42 -17.62
CA LYS A 108 4.86 -5.83 -17.71
C LYS A 108 5.18 -7.03 -16.82
N PHE A 109 4.81 -6.98 -15.54
CA PHE A 109 5.05 -8.07 -14.59
C PHE A 109 4.44 -9.41 -15.05
N TYR A 110 3.22 -9.39 -15.59
CA TYR A 110 2.45 -10.60 -15.88
C TYR A 110 2.69 -11.13 -17.30
N PHE A 111 2.47 -10.31 -18.31
CA PHE A 111 2.57 -10.77 -19.70
C PHE A 111 4.02 -10.86 -20.15
N GLN A 112 4.84 -9.84 -19.86
CA GLN A 112 6.24 -9.81 -20.28
C GLN A 112 7.15 -10.60 -19.33
N GLY A 113 6.93 -10.48 -18.02
CA GLY A 113 7.71 -11.15 -16.98
C GLY A 113 7.30 -12.61 -16.77
N LEU A 114 6.08 -12.85 -16.28
CA LEU A 114 5.58 -14.21 -16.04
C LEU A 114 5.25 -14.99 -17.33
N GLY A 115 5.29 -14.36 -18.51
CA GLY A 115 5.06 -15.03 -19.80
C GLY A 115 3.59 -15.21 -20.19
N GLY A 116 2.70 -14.42 -19.60
CA GLY A 116 1.26 -14.49 -19.88
C GLY A 116 0.53 -15.58 -19.07
N PRO A 117 -0.81 -15.68 -19.21
CA PRO A 117 -1.64 -16.43 -18.27
C PRO A 117 -1.29 -17.92 -18.13
N MET A 118 -0.95 -18.60 -19.23
CA MET A 118 -0.63 -20.03 -19.20
C MET A 118 0.67 -20.32 -18.44
N GLU A 119 1.76 -19.64 -18.80
CA GLU A 119 3.06 -19.83 -18.14
C GLU A 119 3.04 -19.30 -16.70
N ALA A 120 2.36 -18.17 -16.45
CA ALA A 120 2.15 -17.66 -15.12
C ALA A 120 1.42 -18.67 -14.23
N THR A 121 0.32 -19.25 -14.72
CA THR A 121 -0.44 -20.27 -13.99
C THR A 121 0.44 -21.48 -13.67
N LYS A 122 1.18 -21.99 -14.66
CA LYS A 122 2.09 -23.13 -14.47
C LYS A 122 3.16 -22.84 -13.42
N ALA A 123 3.82 -21.68 -13.50
CA ALA A 123 4.88 -21.31 -12.56
C ALA A 123 4.33 -21.09 -11.15
N VAL A 124 3.29 -20.27 -11.01
CA VAL A 124 2.74 -19.90 -9.70
C VAL A 124 2.09 -21.11 -9.02
N TYR A 125 1.22 -21.84 -9.72
CA TYR A 125 0.44 -22.93 -9.12
C TYR A 125 1.28 -24.20 -8.91
N GLY A 126 2.35 -24.35 -9.70
CA GLY A 126 3.29 -25.46 -9.57
C GLY A 126 4.35 -25.28 -8.48
N SER A 127 4.53 -24.07 -7.93
CA SER A 127 5.65 -23.76 -7.04
C SER A 127 5.50 -24.24 -5.60
N GLY A 128 4.27 -24.35 -5.09
CA GLY A 128 4.00 -24.53 -3.65
C GLY A 128 4.13 -23.24 -2.81
N HIS A 129 4.72 -22.18 -3.37
CA HIS A 129 4.91 -20.89 -2.71
C HIS A 129 3.66 -20.03 -2.74
N HIS A 130 3.49 -19.21 -1.70
CA HIS A 130 2.47 -18.18 -1.70
C HIS A 130 2.88 -17.05 -2.65
N PHE A 131 1.92 -16.56 -3.44
CA PHE A 131 1.99 -15.34 -4.23
C PHE A 131 0.80 -14.44 -3.89
N LEU A 132 1.07 -13.19 -3.51
CA LEU A 132 0.06 -12.15 -3.32
C LEU A 132 0.31 -10.98 -4.26
N ILE A 133 -0.77 -10.34 -4.67
CA ILE A 133 -0.74 -9.19 -5.56
C ILE A 133 -1.29 -7.97 -4.81
N LEU A 134 -0.48 -6.92 -4.68
CA LEU A 134 -0.92 -5.63 -4.15
C LEU A 134 -1.76 -4.89 -5.20
N SER A 135 -2.99 -4.56 -4.85
CA SER A 135 -4.04 -4.07 -5.73
C SER A 135 -4.63 -2.77 -5.21
N GLY A 136 -4.77 -1.77 -6.09
CA GLY A 136 -5.33 -0.47 -5.71
C GLY A 136 -6.75 -0.56 -5.15
N LEU A 137 -7.65 -1.30 -5.83
CA LEU A 137 -9.04 -1.44 -5.37
C LEU A 137 -9.23 -2.60 -4.38
N TYR A 138 -8.52 -3.71 -4.60
CA TYR A 138 -8.74 -4.95 -3.85
C TYR A 138 -7.80 -5.14 -2.65
N GLY A 139 -6.81 -4.26 -2.45
CA GLY A 139 -5.82 -4.36 -1.38
C GLY A 139 -4.82 -5.48 -1.64
N LEU A 140 -5.08 -6.69 -1.12
CA LEU A 140 -4.30 -7.90 -1.36
C LEU A 140 -5.19 -8.95 -2.00
N VAL A 141 -4.69 -9.61 -3.05
CA VAL A 141 -5.42 -10.68 -3.75
C VAL A 141 -4.52 -11.88 -3.99
N THR A 142 -5.11 -13.08 -3.95
CA THR A 142 -4.43 -14.29 -4.45
C THR A 142 -4.57 -14.40 -5.97
N PRO A 143 -3.74 -15.21 -6.64
CA PRO A 143 -3.70 -15.26 -8.10
C PRO A 143 -4.97 -15.86 -8.72
N ASP A 144 -5.66 -16.73 -7.97
CA ASP A 144 -6.93 -17.34 -8.35
C ASP A 144 -8.16 -16.55 -7.89
N GLU A 145 -7.97 -15.40 -7.23
CA GLU A 145 -9.09 -14.60 -6.74
C GLU A 145 -9.88 -14.00 -7.91
N PRO A 146 -11.21 -14.21 -7.99
CA PRO A 146 -12.02 -13.64 -9.05
C PRO A 146 -12.13 -12.12 -8.89
N LEU A 147 -11.72 -11.37 -9.90
CA LEU A 147 -11.78 -9.91 -9.92
C LEU A 147 -12.70 -9.42 -11.03
N GLN A 148 -13.53 -8.43 -10.68
CA GLN A 148 -14.22 -7.62 -11.68
C GLN A 148 -13.21 -6.79 -12.49
N LEU A 149 -13.60 -6.38 -13.69
CA LEU A 149 -12.80 -5.41 -14.44
C LEU A 149 -12.84 -4.06 -13.72
N TYR A 150 -11.67 -3.46 -13.49
CA TYR A 150 -11.57 -2.18 -12.78
C TYR A 150 -10.30 -1.41 -13.14
N THR A 151 -10.28 -0.14 -12.79
CA THR A 151 -9.07 0.67 -12.66
C THR A 151 -9.14 1.50 -11.38
N CYS A 152 -8.11 1.38 -10.56
CA CYS A 152 -7.94 2.15 -9.34
C CYS A 152 -6.43 2.37 -9.21
N PRO A 153 -5.92 3.49 -9.73
CA PRO A 153 -4.49 3.75 -9.78
C PRO A 153 -3.96 4.03 -8.38
N VAL A 154 -2.78 3.49 -8.08
CA VAL A 154 -1.98 3.89 -6.92
C VAL A 154 -0.88 4.75 -7.49
N GLU A 155 -1.07 6.08 -7.45
CA GLU A 155 -0.19 7.08 -8.03
C GLU A 155 -0.19 8.35 -7.15
N ILE A 156 0.67 9.31 -7.46
CA ILE A 156 0.74 10.61 -6.76
C ILE A 156 -0.58 11.38 -6.94
N GLU A 157 -1.16 11.32 -8.14
CA GLU A 157 -2.40 12.01 -8.47
C GLU A 157 -3.64 11.36 -7.81
N SER A 158 -3.50 10.16 -7.26
CA SER A 158 -4.55 9.41 -6.56
C SER A 158 -4.12 8.99 -5.15
N VAL A 159 -3.45 9.90 -4.44
CA VAL A 159 -2.95 9.68 -3.07
C VAL A 159 -4.05 9.21 -2.10
N GLU A 160 -5.31 9.56 -2.34
CA GLU A 160 -6.45 9.12 -1.55
C GLU A 160 -6.52 7.59 -1.45
N VAL A 161 -6.15 6.86 -2.52
CA VAL A 161 -6.07 5.39 -2.53
C VAL A 161 -4.96 4.89 -1.59
N GLN A 162 -3.80 5.55 -1.60
CA GLN A 162 -2.69 5.21 -0.70
C GLN A 162 -3.06 5.47 0.75
N THR A 163 -3.58 6.66 1.03
CA THR A 163 -4.04 7.09 2.36
C THR A 163 -5.13 6.15 2.88
N PHE A 164 -6.06 5.72 2.03
CA PHE A 164 -7.12 4.78 2.40
C PHE A 164 -6.57 3.45 2.96
N TRP A 165 -5.60 2.84 2.30
CA TRP A 165 -5.02 1.55 2.72
C TRP A 165 -4.04 1.66 3.89
N ARG A 166 -3.36 2.81 4.02
CA ARG A 166 -2.35 3.06 5.06
C ARG A 166 -2.93 3.59 6.36
N ARG A 167 -4.06 4.29 6.31
CA ARG A 167 -4.77 4.72 7.51
C ARG A 167 -5.05 3.51 8.39
N ILE A 168 -4.86 3.66 9.71
CA ILE A 168 -5.01 2.60 10.73
C ILE A 168 -4.26 1.30 10.39
N ASP A 169 -3.22 1.39 9.55
CA ASP A 169 -2.44 0.26 9.06
C ASP A 169 -3.31 -0.86 8.43
N ALA A 170 -4.43 -0.51 7.77
CA ALA A 170 -5.46 -1.46 7.35
C ALA A 170 -4.91 -2.63 6.51
N LEU A 171 -4.18 -2.33 5.43
CA LEU A 171 -3.63 -3.36 4.56
C LEU A 171 -2.50 -4.16 5.22
N THR A 172 -1.67 -3.47 6.01
CA THR A 172 -0.60 -4.09 6.80
C THR A 172 -1.15 -5.14 7.76
N ARG A 173 -2.25 -4.84 8.44
CA ARG A 173 -2.87 -5.75 9.42
C ARG A 173 -3.49 -6.98 8.77
N ILE A 174 -3.96 -6.87 7.54
CA ILE A 174 -4.39 -8.02 6.73
C ILE A 174 -3.18 -8.89 6.37
N LEU A 175 -2.07 -8.28 5.93
CA LEU A 175 -0.85 -8.99 5.59
C LEU A 175 -0.23 -9.71 6.80
N VAL A 176 -0.21 -9.07 7.97
CA VAL A 176 0.28 -9.67 9.22
C VAL A 176 -0.50 -10.94 9.56
N GLU A 177 -1.83 -10.89 9.49
CA GLU A 177 -2.66 -12.07 9.78
C GLU A 177 -2.45 -13.17 8.75
N TYR A 178 -2.36 -12.82 7.46
CA TYR A 178 -2.04 -13.78 6.40
C TYR A 178 -0.72 -14.51 6.70
N ILE A 179 0.34 -13.75 6.98
CA ILE A 179 1.68 -14.28 7.27
C ILE A 179 1.65 -15.23 8.47
N GLN A 180 0.98 -14.83 9.55
CA GLN A 180 0.89 -15.64 10.76
C GLN A 180 0.09 -16.92 10.53
N LYS A 181 -1.06 -16.84 9.85
CA LYS A 181 -1.94 -17.99 9.64
C LYS A 181 -1.38 -18.98 8.62
N ALA A 182 -0.68 -18.50 7.61
CA ALA A 182 0.02 -19.33 6.61
C ALA A 182 1.41 -19.79 7.09
N GLY A 183 1.91 -19.31 8.23
CA GLY A 183 3.22 -19.71 8.76
C GLY A 183 4.39 -19.22 7.90
N ILE A 184 4.25 -18.08 7.22
CA ILE A 184 5.28 -17.53 6.34
C ILE A 184 6.53 -17.13 7.13
N ARG A 185 7.70 -17.55 6.65
CA ARG A 185 9.02 -17.28 7.24
C ARG A 185 9.83 -16.29 6.42
N ARG A 186 9.62 -16.23 5.11
CA ARG A 186 10.32 -15.30 4.22
C ARG A 186 9.39 -14.68 3.18
N VAL A 187 9.52 -13.37 2.99
CA VAL A 187 8.81 -12.57 1.99
C VAL A 187 9.80 -12.04 0.97
N PHE A 188 9.54 -12.26 -0.31
CA PHE A 188 10.21 -11.60 -1.43
C PHE A 188 9.30 -10.49 -1.97
N ASP A 189 9.70 -9.23 -1.77
CA ASP A 189 9.01 -8.06 -2.27
C ASP A 189 9.51 -7.71 -3.69
N LEU A 190 8.64 -7.94 -4.67
CA LEU A 190 8.85 -7.64 -6.09
C LEU A 190 7.94 -6.51 -6.58
N THR A 191 7.61 -5.56 -5.71
CA THR A 191 6.72 -4.46 -6.06
C THR A 191 7.32 -3.45 -7.05
N ALA A 192 8.66 -3.33 -7.07
CA ALA A 192 9.47 -2.41 -7.86
C ALA A 192 9.23 -0.91 -7.64
N ARG A 193 8.00 -0.50 -7.31
CA ARG A 193 7.54 0.89 -7.13
C ARG A 193 7.32 1.21 -5.66
N SER A 194 7.94 2.28 -5.16
CA SER A 194 7.83 2.73 -3.76
C SER A 194 6.39 2.97 -3.34
N ILE A 195 5.59 3.67 -4.15
CA ILE A 195 4.19 3.98 -3.85
C ILE A 195 3.28 2.75 -3.64
N TYR A 196 3.64 1.58 -4.19
CA TYR A 196 2.96 0.32 -3.90
C TYR A 196 3.55 -0.34 -2.64
N ARG A 197 4.87 -0.31 -2.51
CA ARG A 197 5.60 -0.83 -1.35
C ARG A 197 5.15 -0.16 -0.06
N ASP A 198 4.85 1.14 -0.11
CA ASP A 198 4.50 1.98 1.04
C ASP A 198 3.05 1.79 1.51
N LEU A 199 2.22 1.09 0.73
CA LEU A 199 0.91 0.61 1.21
C LEU A 199 1.05 -0.32 2.43
N ILE A 200 2.24 -0.91 2.61
CA ILE A 200 2.57 -1.80 3.71
C ILE A 200 3.58 -1.12 4.63
N ASN A 201 3.27 -1.10 5.92
CA ASN A 201 4.20 -0.74 6.97
C ASN A 201 5.09 -1.95 7.28
N TRP A 202 6.19 -2.10 6.53
CA TRP A 202 7.11 -3.23 6.64
C TRP A 202 7.80 -3.36 8.01
N GLU A 203 8.00 -2.23 8.71
CA GLU A 203 8.49 -2.25 10.09
C GLU A 203 7.51 -2.99 10.99
N MET A 204 6.21 -2.65 10.93
CA MET A 204 5.16 -3.33 11.68
C MET A 204 5.05 -4.81 11.31
N VAL A 205 5.17 -5.16 10.02
CA VAL A 205 5.19 -6.57 9.58
C VAL A 205 6.31 -7.33 10.27
N ARG A 206 7.55 -6.82 10.22
CA ARG A 206 8.71 -7.45 10.86
C ARG A 206 8.54 -7.57 12.37
N GLU A 207 8.08 -6.51 13.04
CA GLU A 207 7.87 -6.51 14.50
C GLU A 207 6.84 -7.55 14.95
N GLN A 208 5.72 -7.69 14.23
CA GLN A 208 4.60 -8.55 14.66
C GLN A 208 4.68 -10.00 14.20
N THR A 209 5.45 -10.27 13.14
CA THR A 209 5.53 -11.62 12.56
C THR A 209 6.91 -12.25 12.68
N ARG A 210 7.97 -11.43 12.86
CA ARG A 210 9.38 -11.85 12.79
C ARG A 210 9.77 -12.47 11.44
N VAL A 211 8.95 -12.26 10.40
CA VAL A 211 9.24 -12.70 9.04
C VAL A 211 10.46 -11.96 8.49
N GLU A 212 11.28 -12.65 7.71
CA GLU A 212 12.34 -11.97 6.97
C GLU A 212 11.77 -11.40 5.66
N VAL A 213 11.94 -10.10 5.44
CA VAL A 213 11.50 -9.43 4.23
C VAL A 213 12.72 -9.10 3.38
N LEU A 214 12.72 -9.54 2.14
CA LEU A 214 13.76 -9.30 1.14
C LEU A 214 13.18 -8.48 -0.02
N HIS A 215 13.60 -7.23 -0.14
CA HIS A 215 13.26 -6.32 -1.21
C HIS A 215 14.18 -6.55 -2.41
N CYS A 216 13.59 -6.71 -3.60
CA CYS A 216 14.33 -6.95 -4.83
C CYS A 216 14.70 -5.65 -5.55
N PHE A 217 15.91 -5.62 -6.10
CA PHE A 217 16.50 -4.56 -6.91
C PHE A 217 17.15 -5.15 -8.16
N SER A 218 16.91 -4.56 -9.34
CA SER A 218 17.60 -4.92 -10.58
C SER A 218 18.78 -3.98 -10.81
N GLU A 219 19.89 -4.50 -11.33
CA GLU A 219 21.06 -3.70 -11.73
C GLU A 219 20.77 -2.81 -12.95
N GLU A 220 19.77 -3.17 -13.76
CA GLU A 220 19.51 -2.51 -15.05
C GLU A 220 18.36 -1.49 -14.99
N ALA A 221 17.41 -1.66 -14.07
CA ALA A 221 16.21 -0.82 -14.02
C ALA A 221 15.62 -0.68 -12.61
N ALA A 222 14.83 0.38 -12.42
CA ALA A 222 14.02 0.62 -11.21
C ALA A 222 12.60 1.09 -11.56
N GLY A 223 11.69 1.03 -10.57
CA GLY A 223 10.31 1.47 -10.72
C GLY A 223 9.55 0.69 -11.79
N ASP A 224 8.72 1.39 -12.58
CA ASP A 224 7.89 0.79 -13.63
C ASP A 224 8.72 0.09 -14.74
N ALA A 225 9.97 0.51 -14.97
CA ALA A 225 10.85 -0.12 -15.95
C ALA A 225 11.24 -1.55 -15.53
N ALA A 226 11.45 -1.79 -14.23
CA ALA A 226 11.93 -3.07 -13.70
C ALA A 226 10.84 -4.15 -13.57
N LEU A 227 9.55 -3.80 -13.73
CA LEU A 227 8.45 -4.73 -13.48
C LEU A 227 8.49 -5.99 -14.35
N GLY A 228 8.92 -5.85 -15.61
CA GLY A 228 9.09 -7.00 -16.51
C GLY A 228 10.16 -7.96 -16.00
N ASP A 229 11.30 -7.41 -15.59
CA ASP A 229 12.45 -8.17 -15.08
C ASP A 229 12.09 -8.88 -13.77
N TYR A 230 11.32 -8.23 -12.90
CA TYR A 230 10.91 -8.81 -11.62
C TYR A 230 9.94 -9.96 -11.80
N GLY A 231 8.98 -9.82 -12.74
CA GLY A 231 8.11 -10.93 -13.10
C GLY A 231 8.89 -12.11 -13.69
N ARG A 232 9.91 -11.83 -14.50
CA ARG A 232 10.77 -12.87 -15.08
C ARG A 232 11.63 -13.55 -14.03
N PHE A 233 12.26 -12.79 -13.15
CA PHE A 233 13.02 -13.29 -12.00
C PHE A 233 12.15 -14.17 -11.10
N ALA A 234 10.90 -13.78 -10.85
CA ALA A 234 9.96 -14.61 -10.11
C ALA A 234 9.72 -15.96 -10.82
N ARG A 235 9.41 -15.93 -12.13
CA ARG A 235 9.13 -17.11 -12.94
C ARG A 235 10.30 -18.08 -13.03
N GLU A 236 11.50 -17.57 -13.29
CA GLU A 236 12.65 -18.39 -13.67
C GLU A 236 13.55 -18.75 -12.49
N TYR A 237 13.52 -17.95 -11.42
CA TYR A 237 14.40 -18.15 -10.27
C TYR A 237 13.65 -18.48 -8.98
N LEU A 238 12.61 -17.72 -8.62
CA LEU A 238 11.93 -17.93 -7.34
C LEU A 238 10.96 -19.11 -7.37
N PHE A 239 9.98 -19.11 -8.27
CA PHE A 239 8.95 -20.15 -8.34
C PHE A 239 9.50 -21.58 -8.58
N PRO A 240 10.57 -21.79 -9.36
CA PRO A 240 11.12 -23.13 -9.56
C PRO A 240 11.94 -23.68 -8.39
N LYS A 241 12.37 -22.84 -7.45
CA LYS A 241 13.19 -23.25 -6.30
C LYS A 241 12.34 -23.86 -5.20
N THR A 242 12.93 -24.78 -4.46
CA THR A 242 12.32 -25.34 -3.25
C THR A 242 12.31 -24.33 -2.09
N GLU A 243 11.42 -24.52 -1.13
CA GLU A 243 11.38 -23.73 0.11
C GLU A 243 12.75 -23.65 0.79
N ASP A 244 13.45 -24.79 0.92
CA ASP A 244 14.77 -24.89 1.54
C ASP A 244 15.83 -24.04 0.84
N GLU A 245 15.84 -24.04 -0.49
CA GLU A 245 16.75 -23.20 -1.27
C GLU A 245 16.44 -21.71 -1.06
N LEU A 246 15.16 -21.35 -1.08
CA LEU A 246 14.72 -19.97 -0.91
C LEU A 246 14.96 -19.46 0.51
N LEU A 247 14.92 -20.30 1.54
CA LEU A 247 15.27 -19.97 2.93
C LEU A 247 16.79 -19.86 3.16
N ARG A 248 17.62 -20.48 2.31
CA ARG A 248 19.10 -20.39 2.40
C ARG A 248 19.68 -19.17 1.69
N ILE A 249 18.89 -18.47 0.88
CA ILE A 249 19.30 -17.21 0.23
C ILE A 249 19.81 -16.24 1.31
N ALA A 250 21.07 -15.81 1.18
CA ALA A 250 21.65 -14.76 2.00
C ALA A 250 21.36 -13.40 1.36
N PRO A 251 20.78 -12.43 2.10
CA PRO A 251 20.62 -11.08 1.58
C PRO A 251 21.96 -10.38 1.43
N GLY A 252 22.00 -9.38 0.55
CA GLY A 252 23.19 -8.58 0.32
C GLY A 252 24.17 -9.16 -0.70
N THR A 253 23.79 -10.22 -1.41
CA THR A 253 24.61 -10.82 -2.48
C THR A 253 23.90 -10.69 -3.83
N PRO A 254 24.59 -10.25 -4.90
CA PRO A 254 24.01 -10.25 -6.25
C PRO A 254 23.70 -11.65 -6.77
N PHE A 255 22.56 -11.80 -7.45
CA PHE A 255 22.10 -12.99 -8.14
C PHE A 255 22.19 -12.74 -9.64
N VAL A 256 23.20 -13.34 -10.29
CA VAL A 256 23.34 -13.29 -11.74
C VAL A 256 22.40 -14.34 -12.35
N THR A 257 21.52 -13.88 -13.23
CA THR A 257 20.66 -14.74 -14.05
C THR A 257 20.96 -14.46 -15.53
N ASP A 258 20.44 -15.30 -16.42
CA ASP A 258 20.55 -15.06 -17.87
C ASP A 258 19.87 -13.76 -18.33
N ASN A 259 19.04 -13.17 -17.48
CA ASN A 259 18.21 -12.00 -17.77
C ASN A 259 18.54 -10.79 -16.89
N GLY A 260 19.75 -10.76 -16.32
CA GLY A 260 20.24 -9.64 -15.51
C GLY A 260 20.63 -10.04 -14.09
N THR A 261 21.18 -9.05 -13.38
CA THR A 261 21.62 -9.20 -12.00
C THR A 261 20.59 -8.62 -11.03
N PHE A 262 20.18 -9.40 -10.04
CA PHE A 262 19.24 -8.99 -9.00
C PHE A 262 19.92 -8.92 -7.65
N PHE A 263 19.44 -8.05 -6.78
CA PHE A 263 19.92 -7.89 -5.41
C PHE A 263 18.75 -7.97 -4.45
N LEU A 264 18.91 -8.76 -3.38
CA LEU A 264 17.89 -8.94 -2.36
C LEU A 264 18.38 -8.32 -1.04
N SER A 265 17.68 -7.30 -0.57
CA SER A 265 18.05 -6.53 0.63
C SER A 265 17.00 -6.59 1.72
N ARG A 266 17.42 -6.50 2.99
CA ARG A 266 16.49 -6.32 4.13
C ARG A 266 15.97 -4.89 4.25
N VAL A 267 16.61 -3.95 3.55
CA VAL A 267 16.27 -2.52 3.56
C VAL A 267 15.61 -2.20 2.21
N PRO A 268 14.54 -1.40 2.18
CA PRO A 268 13.84 -1.04 0.94
C PRO A 268 14.60 0.02 0.11
N VAL A 269 15.94 0.03 0.18
CA VAL A 269 16.81 0.96 -0.55
C VAL A 269 17.76 0.14 -1.43
N PRO A 270 17.89 0.47 -2.72
CA PRO A 270 18.83 -0.21 -3.61
C PRO A 270 20.28 0.03 -3.14
N PRO A 271 21.20 -0.92 -3.39
CA PRO A 271 22.61 -0.74 -3.07
C PRO A 271 23.27 0.31 -3.97
N ASP A 272 24.44 0.81 -3.55
CA ASP A 272 25.21 1.76 -4.34
C ASP A 272 25.50 1.24 -5.75
N GLY A 273 25.31 2.10 -6.76
CA GLY A 273 25.51 1.76 -8.16
C GLY A 273 24.30 1.14 -8.87
N TYR A 274 23.25 0.76 -8.13
CA TYR A 274 22.00 0.30 -8.74
C TYR A 274 21.08 1.48 -9.09
N PRO A 275 20.22 1.35 -10.11
CA PRO A 275 19.22 2.34 -10.43
C PRO A 275 18.27 2.62 -9.25
N HIS A 276 17.93 3.88 -9.06
CA HIS A 276 16.88 4.31 -8.15
C HIS A 276 15.61 4.63 -8.93
N GLU A 277 14.44 4.38 -8.34
CA GLU A 277 13.21 4.95 -8.87
C GLU A 277 13.35 6.48 -8.86
N PRO A 278 12.93 7.19 -9.92
CA PRO A 278 13.03 8.64 -9.97
C PRO A 278 12.45 9.26 -8.71
N LEU A 279 13.24 10.10 -8.04
CA LEU A 279 12.77 10.80 -6.85
C LEU A 279 11.51 11.59 -7.20
N ILE A 280 10.49 11.42 -6.38
CA ILE A 280 9.31 12.27 -6.42
C ILE A 280 9.77 13.61 -5.86
N VAL A 281 10.00 14.58 -6.76
CA VAL A 281 10.47 15.95 -6.46
C VAL A 281 9.44 16.98 -6.91
N LEU A 282 9.46 18.17 -6.29
CA LEU A 282 8.57 19.24 -6.71
C LEU A 282 8.91 19.67 -8.15
N PRO A 283 7.95 19.58 -9.09
CA PRO A 283 8.15 20.02 -10.47
C PRO A 283 8.59 21.48 -10.56
N GLU A 284 9.37 21.78 -11.60
CA GLU A 284 9.77 23.15 -11.95
C GLU A 284 8.90 23.68 -13.09
N GLY A 285 8.71 25.01 -13.11
CA GLY A 285 7.95 25.70 -14.14
C GLY A 285 6.83 26.57 -13.59
N GLU A 286 6.23 27.35 -14.49
CA GLU A 286 5.16 28.31 -14.19
C GLU A 286 3.93 28.11 -15.08
N SER A 287 3.93 27.09 -15.96
CA SER A 287 2.74 26.78 -16.74
C SER A 287 1.62 26.25 -15.85
N ASP A 288 0.38 26.32 -16.31
CA ASP A 288 -0.74 25.74 -15.57
C ASP A 288 -0.56 24.24 -15.33
N GLU A 289 0.14 23.53 -16.22
CA GLU A 289 0.48 22.10 -16.04
C GLU A 289 1.52 21.89 -14.95
N ASP A 290 2.55 22.74 -14.90
CA ASP A 290 3.58 22.66 -13.87
C ASP A 290 2.97 22.95 -12.49
N ILE A 291 2.15 24.01 -12.40
CA ILE A 291 1.44 24.37 -11.17
C ILE A 291 0.50 23.24 -10.72
N ARG A 292 -0.15 22.53 -11.66
CA ARG A 292 -0.95 21.35 -11.34
C ARG A 292 -0.10 20.24 -10.74
N LYS A 293 0.98 19.84 -11.41
CA LYS A 293 1.87 18.78 -10.91
C LYS A 293 2.51 19.13 -9.57
N MET A 294 2.84 20.42 -9.36
CA MET A 294 3.30 20.93 -8.06
C MET A 294 2.27 20.72 -6.96
N LYS A 295 0.99 21.04 -7.23
CA LYS A 295 -0.08 20.81 -6.25
C LYS A 295 -0.28 19.33 -5.94
N ASP A 296 -0.20 18.46 -6.95
CA ASP A 296 -0.35 17.01 -6.76
C ASP A 296 0.79 16.44 -5.92
N PHE A 297 2.03 16.84 -6.21
CA PHE A 297 3.20 16.53 -5.41
C PHE A 297 3.03 16.98 -3.95
N ILE A 298 2.64 18.24 -3.72
CA ILE A 298 2.48 18.78 -2.36
C ILE A 298 1.37 18.03 -1.61
N ASN A 299 0.24 17.75 -2.27
CA ASN A 299 -0.85 17.00 -1.65
C ASN A 299 -0.37 15.60 -1.20
N TYR A 300 0.35 14.91 -2.08
CA TYR A 300 0.97 13.63 -1.77
C TYR A 300 1.91 13.73 -0.56
N LYS A 301 2.83 14.72 -0.55
CA LYS A 301 3.77 14.90 0.57
C LYS A 301 3.10 15.31 1.88
N LEU A 302 1.98 16.04 1.85
CA LEU A 302 1.21 16.37 3.06
C LEU A 302 0.58 15.13 3.70
N ASP A 303 0.10 14.19 2.90
CA ASP A 303 -0.42 12.91 3.37
C ASP A 303 0.70 12.00 3.89
N GLU A 304 1.86 11.93 3.21
CA GLU A 304 3.06 11.26 3.74
C GLU A 304 3.45 11.83 5.11
N PHE A 305 3.50 13.16 5.23
CA PHE A 305 3.80 13.84 6.48
C PHE A 305 2.84 13.43 7.59
N GLU A 306 1.52 13.44 7.35
CA GLU A 306 0.54 13.06 8.36
C GLU A 306 0.71 11.61 8.80
N LEU A 307 0.86 10.68 7.84
CA LEU A 307 1.04 9.26 8.14
C LEU A 307 2.31 8.99 8.95
N ASN A 308 3.42 9.64 8.59
CA ASN A 308 4.69 9.53 9.30
C ASN A 308 4.62 10.19 10.68
N LEU A 309 3.91 11.32 10.81
CA LEU A 309 3.69 11.97 12.11
C LEU A 309 2.88 11.07 13.04
N ILE A 310 1.81 10.44 12.56
CA ILE A 310 1.03 9.47 13.33
C ILE A 310 1.91 8.29 13.77
N ARG A 311 2.72 7.73 12.86
CA ARG A 311 3.65 6.64 13.19
C ARG A 311 4.64 7.05 14.28
N TYR A 312 5.24 8.23 14.14
CA TYR A 312 6.15 8.82 15.13
C TYR A 312 5.47 9.01 16.49
N LEU A 313 4.26 9.56 16.50
CA LEU A 313 3.48 9.75 17.72
C LEU A 313 3.10 8.42 18.38
N LYS A 314 2.76 7.38 17.62
CA LYS A 314 2.51 6.02 18.15
C LYS A 314 3.77 5.44 18.79
N LYS A 315 4.97 5.68 18.22
CA LYS A 315 6.24 5.28 18.83
C LYS A 315 6.49 6.00 20.16
N LYS A 316 6.23 7.31 20.22
CA LYS A 316 6.33 8.11 21.45
C LYS A 316 5.27 7.72 22.48
N GLU A 317 4.04 7.42 22.08
CA GLU A 317 2.96 6.96 22.95
C GLU A 317 3.29 5.61 23.61
N LYS A 318 3.97 4.69 22.90
CA LYS A 318 4.49 3.45 23.51
C LYS A 318 5.48 3.72 24.65
N GLN A 319 6.29 4.78 24.54
CA GLN A 319 7.26 5.18 25.57
C GLN A 319 6.63 6.02 26.68
N HIS A 320 5.61 6.80 26.34
CA HIS A 320 4.89 7.72 27.22
C HIS A 320 3.37 7.54 27.06
N PRO A 321 2.77 6.53 27.72
CA PRO A 321 1.33 6.26 27.58
C PRO A 321 0.41 7.39 28.03
N ASP A 322 0.94 8.34 28.81
CA ASP A 322 0.18 9.52 29.26
C ASP A 322 0.11 10.63 28.19
N LEU A 323 0.79 10.47 27.05
CA LEU A 323 0.91 11.47 25.99
C LEU A 323 -0.45 11.99 25.51
N ILE A 324 -1.43 11.09 25.35
CA ILE A 324 -2.77 11.46 24.89
C ILE A 324 -3.48 12.43 25.84
N TYR A 325 -3.19 12.39 27.14
CA TYR A 325 -3.80 13.27 28.15
C TYR A 325 -3.25 14.70 28.13
N ALA A 326 -2.29 15.00 27.25
CA ALA A 326 -1.90 16.37 26.94
C ALA A 326 -3.04 17.15 26.25
N LEU A 327 -3.96 16.45 25.59
CA LEU A 327 -5.17 17.00 25.00
C LEU A 327 -6.26 17.19 26.06
N ASP A 328 -7.02 18.28 25.91
CA ASP A 328 -8.21 18.54 26.73
C ASP A 328 -9.27 17.43 26.56
N ALA A 329 -10.23 17.41 27.50
CA ALA A 329 -11.26 16.38 27.52
C ALA A 329 -12.16 16.40 26.27
N ASP A 330 -12.38 17.57 25.67
CA ASP A 330 -13.26 17.73 24.52
C ASP A 330 -12.63 17.13 23.26
N ARG A 331 -11.36 17.41 22.99
CA ARG A 331 -10.61 16.81 21.88
C ARG A 331 -10.51 15.30 22.00
N ARG A 332 -10.18 14.79 23.19
CA ARG A 332 -10.15 13.33 23.44
C ARG A 332 -11.52 12.68 23.26
N LYS A 333 -12.59 13.34 23.73
CA LYS A 333 -13.97 12.85 23.55
C LYS A 333 -14.34 12.80 22.06
N LYS A 334 -13.91 13.78 21.27
CA LYS A 334 -14.14 13.78 19.81
C LYS A 334 -13.45 12.61 19.12
N ALA A 335 -12.16 12.38 19.42
CA ALA A 335 -11.42 11.23 18.90
C ALA A 335 -12.06 9.88 19.32
N GLU A 336 -12.55 9.79 20.56
CA GLU A 336 -13.29 8.62 21.05
C GLU A 336 -14.60 8.38 20.29
N ILE A 337 -15.34 9.44 19.97
CA ILE A 337 -16.56 9.34 19.14
C ILE A 337 -16.18 8.81 17.75
N THR A 338 -15.17 9.40 17.09
CA THR A 338 -14.71 8.93 15.78
C THR A 338 -14.24 7.48 15.80
N ARG A 339 -13.52 7.06 16.85
CA ARG A 339 -13.11 5.66 17.05
C ARG A 339 -14.32 4.74 17.22
N LYS A 340 -15.31 5.15 18.02
CA LYS A 340 -16.53 4.37 18.25
C LYS A 340 -17.34 4.21 16.96
N ASP A 341 -17.50 5.28 16.19
CA ASP A 341 -18.20 5.25 14.89
C ASP A 341 -17.48 4.32 13.91
N TYR A 342 -16.16 4.36 13.88
CA TYR A 342 -15.34 3.43 13.10
C TYR A 342 -15.59 1.97 13.54
N LEU A 343 -15.53 1.68 14.84
CA LEU A 343 -15.75 0.31 15.36
C LEU A 343 -17.21 -0.16 15.25
N GLN A 344 -18.17 0.75 15.06
CA GLN A 344 -19.54 0.40 14.74
C GLN A 344 -19.66 -0.08 13.29
N LYS A 345 -18.97 0.58 12.35
CA LYS A 345 -18.88 0.15 10.94
C LYS A 345 -18.03 -1.09 10.75
N HIS A 346 -17.02 -1.27 11.61
CA HIS A 346 -16.09 -2.40 11.58
C HIS A 346 -16.09 -3.17 12.91
N PRO A 347 -17.16 -3.90 13.24
CA PRO A 347 -17.30 -4.58 14.54
C PRO A 347 -16.21 -5.63 14.80
N MET A 348 -15.69 -6.26 13.75
CA MET A 348 -14.59 -7.24 13.81
C MET A 348 -13.26 -6.65 14.31
N GLU A 349 -13.11 -5.33 14.24
CA GLU A 349 -11.87 -4.62 14.58
C GLU A 349 -11.80 -4.23 16.07
N LYS A 350 -12.81 -4.53 16.88
CA LYS A 350 -12.84 -4.21 18.33
C LYS A 350 -11.66 -4.80 19.11
N LYS A 351 -11.09 -5.91 18.66
CA LYS A 351 -9.93 -6.56 19.29
C LYS A 351 -8.58 -6.02 18.82
N ALA A 352 -8.58 -5.08 17.87
CA ALA A 352 -7.35 -4.55 17.28
C ALA A 352 -6.60 -3.55 18.17
N ASN A 353 -7.17 -3.13 19.30
CA ASN A 353 -6.60 -2.15 20.24
C ASN A 353 -6.11 -0.88 19.53
N LEU A 354 -6.96 -0.28 18.68
CA LEU A 354 -6.62 0.93 17.95
C LEU A 354 -6.44 2.13 18.91
N PRO A 355 -5.25 2.76 18.96
CA PRO A 355 -4.99 3.91 19.81
C PRO A 355 -5.78 5.14 19.37
N LEU A 356 -6.04 6.06 20.31
CA LEU A 356 -6.73 7.31 19.98
C LEU A 356 -5.95 8.18 19.00
N THR A 357 -4.62 8.04 18.98
CA THR A 357 -3.73 8.72 18.04
C THR A 357 -4.14 8.53 16.58
N ASP A 358 -4.73 7.37 16.22
CA ASP A 358 -5.20 7.11 14.85
C ASP A 358 -6.49 7.87 14.47
N PHE A 359 -7.16 8.50 15.44
CA PHE A 359 -8.47 9.16 15.30
C PHE A 359 -8.45 10.64 15.68
N LEU A 360 -7.26 11.20 15.89
CA LEU A 360 -7.08 12.62 16.13
C LEU A 360 -7.32 13.44 14.86
N GLU A 361 -7.72 14.70 15.03
CA GLU A 361 -7.73 15.64 13.91
C GLU A 361 -6.32 16.21 13.66
N TYR A 362 -6.07 16.68 12.44
CA TYR A 362 -4.75 17.20 12.05
C TYR A 362 -4.19 18.25 13.03
N GLY A 363 -5.03 19.17 13.54
CA GLY A 363 -4.62 20.18 14.51
C GLY A 363 -4.36 19.66 15.92
N ASP A 364 -4.86 18.47 16.26
CA ASP A 364 -4.64 17.84 17.56
C ASP A 364 -3.20 17.33 17.68
N TYR A 365 -2.59 16.84 16.59
CA TYR A 365 -1.19 16.40 16.60
C TYR A 365 -0.25 17.53 17.04
N ARG A 366 -0.44 18.74 16.48
CA ARG A 366 0.30 19.94 16.90
C ARG A 366 0.08 20.24 18.37
N THR A 367 -1.17 20.26 18.80
CA THR A 367 -1.54 20.61 20.18
C THR A 367 -0.92 19.63 21.18
N LEU A 368 -0.96 18.34 20.87
CA LEU A 368 -0.37 17.26 21.66
C LEU A 368 1.14 17.46 21.81
N ILE A 369 1.85 17.74 20.72
CA ILE A 369 3.31 17.98 20.73
C ILE A 369 3.66 19.23 21.53
N GLU A 370 2.96 20.35 21.30
CA GLU A 370 3.23 21.62 22.00
C GLU A 370 3.00 21.52 23.51
N LYS A 371 1.96 20.81 23.95
CA LYS A 371 1.65 20.61 25.37
C LYS A 371 2.64 19.69 26.08
N ARG A 372 3.37 18.86 25.34
CA ARG A 372 4.39 17.92 25.86
C ARG A 372 5.77 18.20 25.28
N TRP A 373 6.07 19.47 24.97
CA TRP A 373 7.27 19.86 24.25
C TRP A 373 8.59 19.28 24.81
N SER A 374 8.69 19.09 26.12
CA SER A 374 9.88 18.48 26.75
C SER A 374 10.21 17.08 26.22
N LEU A 375 9.22 16.31 25.73
CA LEU A 375 9.43 14.97 25.15
C LEU A 375 9.89 14.97 23.69
N PHE A 376 9.79 16.15 23.06
CA PHE A 376 9.93 16.36 21.62
C PHE A 376 11.05 17.36 21.28
N ARG A 377 11.55 18.10 22.27
CA ARG A 377 12.59 19.11 22.12
C ARG A 377 13.86 18.56 21.50
N ASP A 378 14.27 17.36 21.90
CA ASP A 378 15.52 16.77 21.43
C ASP A 378 15.43 16.39 19.94
N ASP A 379 14.22 16.08 19.45
CA ASP A 379 13.98 15.73 18.05
C ASP A 379 13.74 16.99 17.19
N PHE A 380 12.88 17.92 17.65
CA PHE A 380 12.45 19.08 16.85
C PHE A 380 13.17 20.40 17.18
N GLY A 381 14.05 20.42 18.17
CA GLY A 381 14.81 21.60 18.57
C GLY A 381 13.97 22.71 19.22
N LYS A 382 13.68 23.78 18.48
CA LYS A 382 12.97 24.97 19.00
C LYS A 382 11.46 24.85 18.75
N GLN A 383 10.65 25.08 19.79
CA GLN A 383 9.19 25.01 19.68
C GLN A 383 8.62 25.95 18.61
N ALA A 384 9.15 27.17 18.52
CA ALA A 384 8.74 28.14 17.50
C ALA A 384 8.96 27.61 16.07
N ALA A 385 10.08 26.93 15.81
CA ALA A 385 10.37 26.38 14.48
C ALA A 385 9.37 25.27 14.11
N PHE A 386 9.07 24.37 15.06
CA PHE A 386 8.03 23.36 14.88
C PHE A 386 6.66 23.99 14.59
N THR A 387 6.24 24.95 15.42
CA THR A 387 4.96 25.65 15.28
C THR A 387 4.85 26.35 13.92
N ASP A 388 5.89 27.08 13.51
CA ASP A 388 5.91 27.82 12.24
C ASP A 388 5.83 26.87 11.04
N ASN A 389 6.60 25.78 11.05
CA ASN A 389 6.56 24.77 9.99
C ASN A 389 5.20 24.06 9.93
N PHE A 390 4.65 23.67 11.08
CA PHE A 390 3.33 23.01 11.11
C PHE A 390 2.22 23.93 10.58
N GLU A 391 2.24 25.22 10.93
CA GLU A 391 1.24 26.18 10.45
C GLU A 391 1.33 26.41 8.94
N ARG A 392 2.54 26.41 8.37
CA ARG A 392 2.73 26.46 6.91
C ARG A 392 2.06 25.27 6.23
N LEU A 393 2.29 24.06 6.74
CA LEU A 393 1.66 22.84 6.20
C LEU A 393 0.15 22.83 6.38
N ARG A 394 -0.36 23.26 7.53
CA ARG A 394 -1.79 23.36 7.80
C ARG A 394 -2.49 24.30 6.81
N ASN A 395 -1.90 25.49 6.60
CA ASN A 395 -2.45 26.47 5.65
C ASN A 395 -2.43 25.93 4.22
N LEU A 396 -1.35 25.27 3.82
CA LEU A 396 -1.21 24.66 2.51
C LEU A 396 -2.24 23.55 2.28
N ARG A 397 -2.43 22.66 3.27
CA ARG A 397 -3.43 21.59 3.22
C ARG A 397 -4.84 22.15 3.12
N ASN A 398 -5.17 23.17 3.91
CA ASN A 398 -6.47 23.82 3.85
C ASN A 398 -6.72 24.44 2.46
N ASN A 399 -5.73 25.11 1.88
CA ASN A 399 -5.88 25.70 0.55
C ASN A 399 -6.08 24.64 -0.53
N ILE A 400 -5.31 23.55 -0.50
CA ILE A 400 -5.45 22.45 -1.46
C ILE A 400 -6.83 21.78 -1.31
N ARG A 401 -7.24 21.46 -0.08
CA ARG A 401 -8.53 20.81 0.22
C ARG A 401 -9.74 21.62 -0.26
N HIS A 402 -9.67 22.94 -0.15
CA HIS A 402 -10.75 23.84 -0.57
C HIS A 402 -10.60 24.35 -2.00
N CYS A 403 -9.68 23.79 -2.79
CA CYS A 403 -9.39 24.22 -4.16
C CYS A 403 -9.05 25.71 -4.27
N ASN A 404 -8.52 26.31 -3.20
CA ASN A 404 -8.07 27.69 -3.20
C ASN A 404 -6.81 27.83 -4.08
N PRO A 405 -6.59 29.01 -4.70
CA PRO A 405 -5.32 29.30 -5.34
C PRO A 405 -4.15 29.16 -4.36
N VAL A 406 -3.09 28.48 -4.77
CA VAL A 406 -1.83 28.37 -4.04
C VAL A 406 -0.73 28.84 -4.97
N ARG A 407 0.04 29.83 -4.54
CA ARG A 407 1.12 30.40 -5.35
C ARG A 407 2.33 29.46 -5.35
N PRO A 408 3.16 29.45 -6.41
CA PRO A 408 4.40 28.66 -6.43
C PRO A 408 5.33 28.93 -5.24
N SER A 409 5.44 30.18 -4.79
CA SER A 409 6.21 30.57 -3.59
C SER A 409 5.70 29.92 -2.30
N GLU A 410 4.38 29.77 -2.14
CA GLU A 410 3.76 29.10 -1.00
C GLU A 410 4.03 27.60 -1.05
N MET A 411 3.96 26.98 -2.24
CA MET A 411 4.30 25.56 -2.44
C MET A 411 5.77 25.27 -2.10
N ARG A 412 6.70 26.12 -2.54
CA ARG A 412 8.14 26.00 -2.21
C ARG A 412 8.41 26.18 -0.72
N THR A 413 7.72 27.12 -0.08
CA THR A 413 7.82 27.32 1.37
C THR A 413 7.26 26.12 2.15
N GLY A 414 6.19 25.52 1.64
CA GLY A 414 5.60 24.27 2.15
C GLY A 414 6.52 23.07 1.98
N GLU A 415 7.13 22.91 0.79
CA GLU A 415 8.15 21.89 0.52
C GLU A 415 9.31 22.00 1.51
N GLY A 416 9.83 23.20 1.77
CA GLY A 416 10.87 23.39 2.77
C GLY A 416 10.45 22.96 4.19
N ALA A 417 9.18 23.17 4.55
CA ALA A 417 8.64 22.68 5.83
C ALA A 417 8.47 21.14 5.84
N LEU A 418 8.08 20.54 4.71
CA LEU A 418 7.97 19.08 4.56
C LEU A 418 9.34 18.42 4.71
N LEU A 419 10.37 18.93 4.02
CA LEU A 419 11.75 18.45 4.11
C LEU A 419 12.28 18.57 5.55
N TRP A 420 11.99 19.68 6.24
CA TRP A 420 12.37 19.85 7.64
C TRP A 420 11.75 18.79 8.56
N PHE A 421 10.50 18.40 8.33
CA PHE A 421 9.89 17.30 9.07
C PHE A 421 10.49 15.95 8.67
N GLU A 422 10.69 15.70 7.38
CA GLU A 422 11.31 14.47 6.86
C GLU A 422 12.66 14.18 7.54
N ASP A 423 13.53 15.18 7.66
CA ASP A 423 14.83 15.07 8.32
C ASP A 423 14.75 14.59 9.79
N ILE A 424 13.60 14.80 10.45
CA ILE A 424 13.40 14.55 11.88
C ILE A 424 12.63 13.25 12.13
N ILE A 425 11.50 13.07 11.46
CA ILE A 425 10.60 11.92 11.70
C ILE A 425 10.82 10.76 10.71
N GLY A 426 11.62 10.99 9.66
CA GLY A 426 11.91 10.03 8.59
C GLY A 426 10.75 9.80 7.64
N TRP A 427 11.05 9.62 6.35
CA TRP A 427 10.17 8.95 5.41
C TRP A 427 10.58 7.47 5.28
N PRO A 428 9.64 6.55 4.99
CA PRO A 428 9.94 5.13 4.82
C PRO A 428 10.98 4.83 3.74
#